data_AF-A0A6V7IL18-F1
#
_entry.id   AF-A0A6V7IL18-F1
#
_cell.length_a   1.000
_cell.length_b   1.000
_cell.length_c   1.000
_cell.angle_alpha   90.00
_cell.angle_beta   90.00
_cell.angle_gamma   90.00
#
_symmetry.space_group_name_H-M   'P 1'
#
loop_
_entity.id
_entity.type
_entity.pdbx_description
1 polymer ?
#
loop_
_entity_poly.entity_id
_entity_poly.type
_entity_poly.pdbx_seq_one_letter_code
_entity_poly.pdbx_strand_id
1 'polypeptide(L)'
;YDDTNPEKEEEKFFIGIRDMVEWLGYKPAKITHSSDNFQQLYEWAVKLIEKGHAYVCHQKSEEMKGFNPPPSPWRERPIAESLQLFE
;
A
#
# COMPACT_ATOMS: atom_id res chain seq x y z
N TYR A 1 -11.47 -8.36 2.05
CA TYR A 1 -10.20 -8.99 1.70
C TYR A 1 -9.15 -7.92 1.59
N ASP A 2 -7.96 -8.19 2.12
CA ASP A 2 -6.81 -7.29 2.00
C ASP A 2 -5.91 -7.78 0.87
N ASP A 3 -6.29 -7.42 -0.36
CA ASP A 3 -5.75 -7.96 -1.60
C ASP A 3 -4.75 -7.02 -2.28
N THR A 4 -3.86 -6.44 -1.47
CA THR A 4 -2.85 -5.46 -1.93
C THR A 4 -1.62 -6.08 -2.59
N ASN A 5 -1.44 -7.40 -2.50
CA ASN A 5 -0.28 -8.12 -3.04
C ASN A 5 -0.65 -9.01 -4.25
N PRO A 6 -0.55 -8.51 -5.49
CA PRO A 6 -0.99 -9.26 -6.67
C PRO A 6 -0.26 -10.59 -6.88
N GLU A 7 0.93 -10.81 -6.31
CA GLU A 7 1.69 -12.05 -6.47
C GLU A 7 1.25 -13.18 -5.53
N LYS A 8 0.62 -12.85 -4.39
CA LYS A 8 0.27 -13.83 -3.34
C LYS A 8 -1.23 -14.04 -3.18
N GLU A 9 -2.03 -13.16 -3.77
CA GLU A 9 -3.47 -13.27 -3.73
C GLU A 9 -3.97 -14.23 -4.82
N GLU A 10 -4.58 -15.34 -4.41
CA GLU A 10 -5.15 -16.36 -5.29
C GLU A 10 -6.63 -16.58 -4.92
N GLU A 11 -7.49 -16.83 -5.91
CA GLU A 11 -8.94 -17.03 -5.73
C GLU A 11 -9.28 -18.07 -4.64
N LYS A 12 -8.47 -19.14 -4.53
CA LYS A 12 -8.64 -20.19 -3.52
C LYS A 12 -8.65 -19.64 -2.09
N PHE A 13 -7.90 -18.58 -1.81
CA PHE A 13 -7.85 -17.96 -0.48
C PHE A 13 -9.12 -17.15 -0.20
N PHE A 14 -9.66 -16.45 -1.19
CA PHE A 14 -10.93 -15.73 -1.06
C PHE A 14 -12.08 -16.69 -0.74
N ILE A 15 -12.18 -17.78 -1.51
CA ILE A 15 -13.19 -18.81 -1.30
C ILE A 15 -13.01 -19.46 0.08
N GLY A 16 -11.80 -19.88 0.42
CA GLY A 16 -11.51 -20.51 1.71
C GLY A 16 -11.86 -19.61 2.91
N ILE A 17 -11.53 -18.33 2.85
CA ILE A 17 -11.88 -17.37 3.90
C ILE A 17 -13.39 -17.23 4.04
N ARG A 18 -14.13 -17.07 2.93
CA ARG A 18 -15.60 -16.98 2.96
C ARG A 18 -16.22 -18.24 3.55
N ASP A 19 -15.80 -19.40 3.08
CA ASP A 19 -16.34 -20.69 3.49
C ASP A 19 -16.09 -20.93 5.00
N MET A 20 -14.93 -20.50 5.53
CA MET A 20 -14.66 -20.54 6.97
C MET A 20 -15.57 -19.60 7.77
N VAL A 21 -15.83 -18.37 7.29
CA VAL A 21 -16.73 -17.43 7.97
C VAL A 21 -18.16 -17.98 8.02
N GLU A 22 -18.64 -18.55 6.92
CA GLU A 22 -19.95 -19.20 6.83
C GLU A 22 -20.02 -20.44 7.73
N TRP A 23 -18.97 -21.27 7.74
CA TRP A 23 -18.89 -22.45 8.61
C TRP A 23 -18.97 -22.10 10.09
N LEU A 24 -18.40 -20.96 10.50
CA LEU A 24 -18.52 -20.43 11.86
C LEU A 24 -19.93 -19.87 12.19
N GLY A 25 -20.86 -19.89 11.23
CA GLY A 25 -22.23 -19.40 11.40
C GLY A 25 -22.39 -17.88 11.29
N TYR A 26 -21.36 -17.18 10.80
CA TYR A 26 -21.40 -15.74 10.61
C TYR A 26 -21.75 -15.36 9.17
N LYS A 27 -22.39 -14.21 9.00
CA LYS A 27 -22.63 -13.58 7.71
C LYS A 27 -21.96 -12.21 7.69
N PRO A 28 -21.03 -11.94 6.75
CA PRO A 28 -20.47 -10.61 6.59
C PRO A 28 -21.57 -9.59 6.30
N ALA A 29 -21.51 -8.43 6.95
CA ALA A 29 -22.40 -7.31 6.65
C ALA A 29 -22.14 -6.74 5.24
N LYS A 30 -20.87 -6.76 4.80
CA LYS A 30 -20.43 -6.39 3.46
C LYS A 30 -19.15 -7.16 3.13
N ILE A 31 -18.99 -7.53 1.86
CA ILE A 31 -17.73 -8.02 1.31
C ILE A 31 -17.07 -6.82 0.60
N THR A 32 -15.82 -6.52 0.94
CA THR A 32 -15.05 -5.41 0.38
C THR A 32 -13.66 -5.88 0.00
N HIS A 33 -13.06 -5.24 -0.99
CA HIS A 33 -11.67 -5.47 -1.39
C HIS A 33 -10.83 -4.22 -1.15
N SER A 34 -9.58 -4.37 -0.73
CA SER A 34 -8.64 -3.25 -0.63
C SER A 34 -8.37 -2.68 -2.03
N SER A 35 -8.28 -3.56 -3.04
CA SER A 35 -8.05 -3.22 -4.44
C SER A 35 -9.12 -2.30 -5.05
N ASP A 36 -10.38 -2.40 -4.60
CA ASP A 36 -11.46 -1.47 -4.97
C ASP A 36 -11.13 -0.01 -4.64
N ASN A 37 -10.22 0.22 -3.69
CA ASN A 37 -9.84 1.54 -3.19
C ASN A 37 -8.50 2.06 -3.75
N PHE A 38 -7.84 1.34 -4.68
CA PHE A 38 -6.51 1.73 -5.15
C PHE A 38 -6.47 3.14 -5.76
N GLN A 39 -7.48 3.52 -6.52
CA GLN A 39 -7.56 4.88 -7.06
C GLN A 39 -7.58 5.93 -5.93
N GLN A 40 -8.38 5.70 -4.88
CA GLN A 40 -8.45 6.62 -3.76
C GLN A 40 -7.14 6.66 -2.96
N LEU A 41 -6.50 5.51 -2.77
CA LEU A 41 -5.20 5.40 -2.10
C LEU A 41 -4.11 6.15 -2.87
N TYR A 42 -4.11 6.04 -4.20
CA TYR A 42 -3.22 6.81 -5.08
C TYR A 42 -3.45 8.32 -4.93
N GLU A 43 -4.70 8.78 -4.99
CA GLU A 43 -5.04 10.19 -4.80
C GLU A 43 -4.60 10.73 -3.43
N TRP A 44 -4.70 9.91 -2.37
CA TRP A 44 -4.18 10.29 -1.06
C TRP A 44 -2.66 10.34 -1.03
N ALA A 45 -1.96 9.42 -1.71
CA ALA A 45 -0.52 9.47 -1.84
C ALA A 45 -0.07 10.76 -2.55
N VAL A 46 -0.72 11.15 -3.65
CA VAL A 46 -0.47 12.43 -4.33
C VAL A 46 -0.66 13.61 -3.37
N LYS A 47 -1.78 13.67 -2.65
CA LYS A 47 -2.05 14.73 -1.64
C LYS A 47 -1.01 14.76 -0.52
N LEU A 48 -0.47 13.62 -0.12
CA LEU A 48 0.58 13.54 0.89
C LEU A 48 1.90 14.10 0.34
N ILE A 49 2.23 13.82 -0.92
CA ILE A 49 3.41 14.40 -1.58
C ILE A 49 3.26 15.92 -1.71
N GLU A 50 2.11 16.41 -2.18
CA GLU A 50 1.82 17.85 -2.30
C GLU A 50 1.92 18.61 -0.97
N LYS A 51 1.61 17.96 0.15
CA LYS A 51 1.71 18.52 1.50
C LYS A 51 3.11 18.38 2.13
N GLY A 52 4.07 17.79 1.42
CA GLY A 52 5.41 17.52 1.96
C GLY A 52 5.45 16.43 3.02
N HIS A 53 4.46 15.54 3.05
CA HIS A 53 4.38 14.40 3.99
C HIS A 53 4.82 13.07 3.38
N ALA A 54 5.08 13.04 2.07
CA ALA A 54 5.61 11.88 1.35
C ALA A 54 6.60 12.31 0.27
N TYR A 55 7.52 11.42 -0.08
CA TYR A 55 8.52 11.60 -1.14
C TYR A 55 8.86 10.25 -1.78
N VAL A 56 9.31 10.25 -3.03
CA VAL A 56 9.83 9.04 -3.68
C VAL A 56 11.27 8.82 -3.22
N CYS A 57 11.61 7.62 -2.76
CA CYS A 57 12.97 7.27 -2.31
C CYS A 57 13.63 6.31 -3.32
N HIS A 58 14.92 6.53 -3.60
CA HIS A 58 15.71 5.67 -4.48
C HIS A 58 16.80 4.88 -3.74
N GLN A 59 16.76 4.87 -2.40
CA GLN A 59 17.63 3.99 -1.62
C GLN A 59 17.30 2.54 -1.95
N LYS A 60 18.34 1.71 -2.03
CA LYS A 60 18.18 0.27 -2.10
C LYS A 60 17.65 -0.27 -0.77
N SER A 61 17.00 -1.43 -0.80
CA SER A 61 16.42 -2.05 0.39
C SER A 61 17.46 -2.25 1.50
N GLU A 62 18.69 -2.60 1.11
CA GLU A 62 19.83 -2.83 2.01
C GLU A 62 20.26 -1.56 2.75
N GLU A 63 20.13 -0.39 2.12
CA GLU A 63 20.52 0.91 2.69
C GLU A 63 19.49 1.41 3.72
N MET A 64 18.26 0.92 3.66
CA MET A 64 17.17 1.27 4.56
C MET A 64 17.02 0.30 5.75
N LYS A 65 17.69 -0.85 5.71
CA LYS A 65 17.62 -1.88 6.76
C LYS A 65 18.76 -1.70 7.76
N GLY A 66 18.47 -1.87 9.05
CA GLY A 66 19.48 -1.91 10.11
C GLY A 66 19.06 -1.18 11.39
N PHE A 67 19.96 -1.15 12.37
CA PHE A 67 19.79 -0.37 13.59
C PHE A 67 20.22 1.08 13.32
N ASN A 68 19.24 1.99 13.22
CA ASN A 68 19.43 3.41 12.96
C ASN A 68 20.03 3.76 11.57
N PRO A 69 19.36 3.37 10.45
CA PRO A 69 19.80 3.76 9.11
C PRO A 69 19.79 5.28 8.96
N PRO A 70 20.73 5.86 8.19
CA PRO A 70 20.73 7.30 7.94
C PRO A 70 19.46 7.72 7.19
N PRO A 71 18.99 8.98 7.36
CA PRO A 71 17.85 9.48 6.61
C PRO A 71 18.15 9.43 5.11
N SER A 72 17.11 9.17 4.31
CA SER A 72 17.21 9.17 2.86
C SER A 72 17.80 10.47 2.33
N PRO A 73 18.79 10.42 1.42
CA PRO A 73 19.27 11.60 0.69
C PRO A 73 18.16 12.32 -0.09
N TRP A 74 17.06 11.63 -0.37
CA TRP A 74 15.91 12.14 -1.13
C TRP A 74 14.78 12.68 -0.25
N ARG A 75 14.93 12.67 1.08
CA ARG A 75 13.88 13.06 2.03
C ARG A 75 13.38 14.50 1.82
N GLU A 76 14.30 15.42 1.51
CA GLU A 76 14.02 16.85 1.32
C GLU A 76 13.91 17.24 -0.15
N ARG A 77 13.69 16.27 -1.04
CA ARG A 77 13.62 16.57 -2.49
C ARG A 77 12.40 17.44 -2.82
N PRO A 78 12.46 18.27 -3.87
CA PRO A 78 11.34 19.12 -4.25
C PRO A 78 10.05 18.31 -4.47
N ILE A 79 8.92 18.86 -4.02
CA ILE A 79 7.59 18.24 -4.16
C ILE A 79 7.30 17.88 -5.62
N ALA A 80 7.58 18.81 -6.55
CA ALA A 80 7.36 18.59 -7.98
C ALA A 80 8.15 17.40 -8.54
N GLU A 81 9.38 17.18 -8.05
CA GLU A 81 10.20 16.04 -8.46
C GLU A 81 9.63 14.73 -7.92
N SER A 82 9.16 14.70 -6.67
CA SER A 82 8.49 13.51 -6.10
C SER A 82 7.21 13.16 -6.84
N LEU A 83 6.41 14.16 -7.24
CA LEU A 83 5.19 13.94 -8.02
C LEU A 83 5.51 13.33 -9.38
N GLN A 84 6.46 13.92 -10.12
CA GLN A 84 6.87 13.42 -11.42
C GLN A 84 7.39 11.97 -11.38
N LEU A 85 8.04 11.58 -10.28
CA LEU A 85 8.56 10.21 -10.10
C LEU A 85 7.50 9.21 -9.64
N PHE A 86 6.35 9.69 -9.14
CA PHE A 86 5.26 8.86 -8.63
C PHE A 86 4.13 8.65 -9.65
N GLU A 87 4.03 9.53 -10.65
CA GLU A 87 3.22 9.33 -11.87
C GLU A 87 3.73 8.14 -12.70
#